data_AF-A0A8D9UF16-F1
#
_entry.id   AF-A0A8D9UF16-F1
#
_cell.length_a   1.000
_cell.length_b   1.000
_cell.length_c   1.000
_cell.angle_alpha   90.00
_cell.angle_beta   90.00
_cell.angle_gamma   90.00
#
_symmetry.space_group_name_H-M   'P 1'
#
loop_
_entity.id
_entity.type
_entity.pdbx_description
1 polymer ?
#
loop_
_entity_poly.entity_id
_entity_poly.type
_entity_poly.pdbx_seq_one_letter_code
_entity_poly.pdbx_strand_id
1 'polypeptide(L)'
;MRMLKKILASVLLSMSMAAYAADIPVDAKLDYNQGIDFYKLGMYERAIESFRSAVRTYPDYIDAYYNLGTVLEYLKQYAEALSVYKQVYLRNPNDYEVIYKLAYLSSKLEDYTKAAEYLKLIPQSSSYYQRGQELAESIKVSTTLPVQPSNAPSKIASQSGIYENILSPTGITTDNAGNVYVATFSDNTIMKITPEGKRQVFLKSSLINGPISLVSDNAGNIYVSNYNSGNVVKINPSGVASVLVSKLDKPYGLHVEGNMLFITCQGSNSIMRQKL
;
A
#
# COMPACT_ATOMS: atom_id res chain seq x y z
N MET A 1 -7.98 -68.31 1.00
CA MET A 1 -9.31 -67.87 0.51
C MET A 1 -9.59 -66.47 1.05
N ARG A 2 -9.69 -65.47 0.16
CA ARG A 2 -10.16 -64.07 0.34
C ARG A 2 -9.31 -63.17 1.25
N MET A 3 -8.35 -62.40 0.73
CA MET A 3 -8.54 -61.10 0.04
C MET A 3 -9.76 -60.32 0.55
N LEU A 4 -9.54 -59.30 1.39
CA LEU A 4 -10.44 -58.15 1.46
C LEU A 4 -9.63 -56.84 1.43
N LYS A 5 -9.73 -56.20 0.26
CA LYS A 5 -9.28 -54.86 -0.08
C LYS A 5 -9.91 -53.83 0.87
N LYS A 6 -9.12 -52.88 1.38
CA LYS A 6 -9.59 -51.52 1.63
C LYS A 6 -8.52 -50.54 1.15
N ILE A 7 -8.65 -50.17 -0.11
CA ILE A 7 -7.97 -49.02 -0.71
C ILE A 7 -8.64 -47.78 -0.11
N LEU A 8 -7.90 -46.99 0.66
CA LEU A 8 -8.30 -45.63 0.99
C LEU A 8 -8.11 -44.80 -0.29
N ALA A 9 -9.17 -44.68 -1.08
CA ALA A 9 -9.25 -43.70 -2.16
C ALA A 9 -9.57 -42.34 -1.52
N SER A 10 -8.55 -41.51 -1.33
CA SER A 10 -8.72 -40.09 -1.05
C SER A 10 -9.28 -39.40 -2.29
N VAL A 11 -10.61 -39.31 -2.36
CA VAL A 11 -11.32 -38.46 -3.31
C VAL A 11 -11.04 -37.01 -2.91
N LEU A 12 -10.05 -36.39 -3.55
CA LEU A 12 -9.93 -34.94 -3.62
C LEU A 12 -11.10 -34.46 -4.47
N LEU A 13 -12.19 -34.12 -3.78
CA LEU A 13 -13.34 -33.45 -4.34
C LEU A 13 -12.84 -32.11 -4.90
N SER A 14 -12.70 -32.03 -6.23
CA SER A 14 -12.50 -30.79 -6.95
C SER A 14 -13.77 -29.94 -6.78
N MET A 15 -13.88 -29.23 -5.66
CA MET A 15 -14.86 -28.15 -5.52
C MET A 15 -14.41 -27.03 -6.45
N SER A 16 -15.04 -27.00 -7.62
CA SER A 16 -15.09 -25.81 -8.46
C SER A 16 -15.57 -24.64 -7.61
N MET A 17 -14.69 -23.67 -7.35
CA MET A 17 -15.07 -22.35 -6.83
C MET A 17 -15.92 -21.64 -7.89
N ALA A 18 -17.20 -21.99 -7.97
CA ALA A 18 -18.20 -21.03 -8.35
C ALA A 18 -18.29 -20.06 -7.17
N ALA A 19 -17.86 -18.83 -7.38
CA ALA A 19 -17.89 -17.76 -6.40
C ALA A 19 -19.32 -17.59 -5.86
N TYR A 20 -19.60 -18.20 -4.71
CA TYR A 20 -20.67 -17.72 -3.84
C TYR A 20 -20.23 -16.32 -3.43
N ALA A 21 -20.99 -15.30 -3.86
CA ALA A 21 -20.93 -14.00 -3.23
C ALA A 21 -21.29 -14.24 -1.75
N ALA A 22 -20.28 -14.31 -0.89
CA ALA A 22 -20.52 -14.45 0.53
C ALA A 22 -21.28 -13.21 0.98
N ASP A 23 -22.35 -13.40 1.74
CA ASP A 23 -23.06 -12.29 2.38
C ASP A 23 -22.04 -11.44 3.15
N ILE A 24 -22.18 -10.11 3.06
CA ILE A 24 -21.30 -9.19 3.78
C ILE A 24 -21.38 -9.53 5.28
N PRO A 25 -20.26 -9.85 5.95
CA PRO A 25 -20.24 -10.17 7.37
C PRO A 25 -20.91 -9.05 8.19
N VAL A 26 -21.69 -9.43 9.21
CA VAL A 26 -22.43 -8.48 10.06
C VAL A 26 -21.50 -7.44 10.67
N ASP A 27 -20.32 -7.86 11.14
CA ASP A 27 -19.32 -6.96 11.72
C ASP A 27 -18.78 -5.95 10.69
N ALA A 28 -18.55 -6.38 9.45
CA ALA A 28 -18.12 -5.48 8.37
C ALA A 28 -19.20 -4.44 8.05
N LYS A 29 -20.48 -4.84 8.05
CA LYS A 29 -21.61 -3.94 7.85
C LYS A 29 -21.78 -2.95 9.01
N LEU A 30 -21.56 -3.40 10.24
CA LEU A 30 -21.61 -2.54 11.42
C LEU A 30 -20.53 -1.46 11.35
N ASP A 31 -19.28 -1.84 11.11
CA ASP A 31 -18.16 -0.92 10.95
C ASP A 31 -18.38 0.06 9.79
N TYR A 32 -18.91 -0.43 8.66
CA TYR A 32 -19.27 0.44 7.54
C TYR A 32 -20.31 1.49 7.93
N ASN A 33 -21.40 1.08 8.59
CA ASN A 33 -22.46 2.00 9.02
C ASN A 33 -21.94 3.02 10.04
N GLN A 34 -21.09 2.60 10.99
CA GLN A 34 -20.42 3.50 11.91
C GLN A 34 -19.57 4.54 11.17
N GLY A 35 -18.85 4.12 10.12
CA GLY A 35 -18.09 5.02 9.26
C GLY A 35 -18.97 6.08 8.60
N ILE A 36 -20.14 5.70 8.10
CA ILE A 36 -21.13 6.62 7.54
C ILE A 36 -21.61 7.61 8.60
N ASP A 37 -21.91 7.15 9.81
CA ASP A 37 -22.38 8.01 10.89
C ASP A 37 -21.31 9.01 11.33
N PHE A 38 -20.05 8.58 11.47
CA PHE A 38 -18.94 9.50 11.74
C PHE A 38 -18.72 10.51 10.64
N TYR A 39 -18.84 10.11 9.36
CA TYR A 39 -18.74 11.03 8.23
C TYR A 39 -19.82 12.12 8.29
N LYS A 40 -21.08 11.75 8.56
CA LYS A 40 -22.19 12.71 8.72
C LYS A 40 -21.98 13.69 9.88
N LEU A 41 -21.30 13.24 10.93
CA LEU A 41 -20.93 14.08 12.08
C LEU A 41 -19.66 14.91 11.84
N GLY A 42 -19.03 14.83 10.66
CA GLY A 42 -17.77 15.51 10.35
C GLY A 42 -16.54 14.92 11.07
N MET A 43 -16.67 13.75 11.69
CA MET A 43 -15.59 13.04 12.37
C MET A 43 -14.81 12.17 11.37
N TYR A 44 -14.11 12.82 10.43
CA TYR A 44 -13.53 12.17 9.25
C TYR A 44 -12.49 11.09 9.57
N GLU A 45 -11.65 11.28 10.58
CA GLU A 45 -10.63 10.30 10.99
C GLU A 45 -11.29 9.02 11.53
N ARG A 46 -12.35 9.15 12.33
CA ARG A 46 -13.11 8.01 12.86
C ARG A 46 -13.89 7.29 11.74
N ALA A 47 -14.37 8.04 10.75
CA ALA A 47 -14.97 7.47 9.56
C ALA A 47 -13.96 6.60 8.79
N ILE A 48 -12.74 7.10 8.60
CA ILE A 48 -11.62 6.37 7.97
C ILE A 48 -11.31 5.08 8.73
N GLU A 49 -11.18 5.13 10.06
CA GLU A 49 -10.90 3.96 10.89
C GLU A 49 -11.99 2.88 10.73
N SER A 50 -13.25 3.30 10.75
CA SER A 50 -14.40 2.40 10.63
C SER A 50 -14.48 1.76 9.25
N PHE A 51 -14.31 2.54 8.17
CA PHE A 51 -14.24 1.99 6.82
C PHE A 51 -13.04 1.06 6.61
N ARG A 52 -11.87 1.39 7.17
CA ARG A 52 -10.69 0.51 7.15
C ARG A 52 -10.94 -0.82 7.88
N SER A 53 -11.69 -0.78 8.97
CA SER A 53 -12.11 -1.99 9.69
C SER A 53 -13.04 -2.83 8.82
N ALA A 54 -14.06 -2.22 8.22
CA ALA A 54 -14.99 -2.90 7.33
C ALA A 54 -14.30 -3.64 6.17
N VAL A 55 -13.34 -3.00 5.48
CA VAL A 55 -12.61 -3.64 4.37
C VAL A 55 -11.54 -4.64 4.84
N ARG A 56 -11.10 -4.58 6.10
CA ARG A 56 -10.23 -5.62 6.68
C ARG A 56 -11.02 -6.89 6.96
N THR A 57 -12.25 -6.74 7.43
CA THR A 57 -13.16 -7.86 7.73
C THR A 57 -13.75 -8.45 6.45
N TYR A 58 -14.11 -7.61 5.49
CA TYR A 58 -14.61 -8.03 4.18
C TYR A 58 -13.84 -7.32 3.05
N PRO A 59 -12.75 -7.93 2.54
CA PRO A 59 -11.93 -7.34 1.49
C PRO A 59 -12.66 -7.08 0.18
N ASP A 60 -13.85 -7.60 -0.07
CA ASP A 60 -14.63 -7.31 -1.29
C ASP A 60 -15.73 -6.26 -1.09
N TYR A 61 -15.68 -5.51 0.02
CA TYR A 61 -16.62 -4.44 0.32
C TYR A 61 -16.38 -3.19 -0.52
N ILE A 62 -16.85 -3.19 -1.77
CA ILE A 62 -16.68 -2.10 -2.73
C ILE A 62 -17.14 -0.74 -2.17
N ASP A 63 -18.34 -0.69 -1.57
CA ASP A 63 -18.89 0.57 -1.02
C ASP A 63 -18.03 1.16 0.10
N ALA A 64 -17.44 0.31 0.95
CA ALA A 64 -16.56 0.76 2.03
C ALA A 64 -15.26 1.35 1.48
N TYR A 65 -14.68 0.75 0.42
CA TYR A 65 -13.54 1.37 -0.26
C TYR A 65 -13.92 2.68 -0.94
N TYR A 66 -15.04 2.75 -1.64
CA TYR A 66 -15.46 3.97 -2.33
C TYR A 66 -15.66 5.14 -1.32
N ASN A 67 -16.33 4.89 -0.20
CA ASN A 67 -16.54 5.90 0.83
C ASN A 67 -15.24 6.28 1.54
N LEU A 68 -14.37 5.31 1.83
CA LEU A 68 -13.03 5.58 2.36
C LEU A 68 -12.24 6.50 1.40
N GLY A 69 -12.23 6.18 0.10
CA GLY A 69 -11.56 6.99 -0.92
C GLY A 69 -12.12 8.41 -0.98
N THR A 70 -13.44 8.56 -0.84
CA THR A 70 -14.13 9.86 -0.83
C THR A 70 -13.72 10.71 0.37
N VAL A 71 -13.66 10.14 1.57
CA VAL A 71 -13.22 10.87 2.77
C VAL A 71 -11.75 11.27 2.66
N LEU A 72 -10.87 10.37 2.19
CA LEU A 72 -9.46 10.67 1.99
C LEU A 72 -9.24 11.78 0.94
N GLU A 73 -9.99 11.73 -0.16
CA GLU A 73 -10.00 12.77 -1.21
C GLU A 73 -10.42 14.13 -0.64
N TYR A 74 -11.49 14.16 0.17
CA TYR A 74 -11.96 15.37 0.84
C TYR A 74 -10.89 15.98 1.77
N LEU A 75 -10.16 15.15 2.51
CA LEU A 75 -9.04 15.56 3.35
C LEU A 75 -7.75 15.85 2.57
N LYS A 76 -7.78 15.79 1.24
CA LYS A 76 -6.63 15.98 0.33
C LYS A 76 -5.48 14.99 0.54
N GLN A 77 -5.77 13.83 1.11
CA GLN A 77 -4.83 12.70 1.21
C GLN A 77 -4.83 11.94 -0.12
N TYR A 78 -4.30 12.59 -1.16
CA TYR A 78 -4.49 12.17 -2.56
C TYR A 78 -3.81 10.83 -2.87
N ALA A 79 -2.65 10.54 -2.28
CA ALA A 79 -1.93 9.28 -2.50
C ALA A 79 -2.70 8.09 -1.91
N GLU A 80 -3.23 8.23 -0.70
CA GLU A 80 -4.03 7.23 -0.02
C GLU A 80 -5.39 7.04 -0.71
N ALA A 81 -6.05 8.13 -1.09
CA ALA A 81 -7.28 8.08 -1.87
C ALA A 81 -7.08 7.32 -3.19
N LEU A 82 -5.99 7.61 -3.92
CA LEU A 82 -5.64 6.92 -5.15
C LEU A 82 -5.46 5.41 -4.92
N SER A 83 -4.76 5.03 -3.85
CA SER A 83 -4.57 3.62 -3.49
C SER A 83 -5.89 2.91 -3.17
N VAL A 84 -6.80 3.59 -2.47
CA VAL A 84 -8.12 3.06 -2.10
C VAL A 84 -9.04 2.95 -3.31
N TYR A 85 -9.13 3.96 -4.17
CA TYR A 85 -9.94 3.87 -5.40
C TYR A 85 -9.40 2.82 -6.38
N LYS A 86 -8.08 2.52 -6.37
CA LYS A 86 -7.54 1.38 -7.13
C LYS A 86 -8.16 0.05 -6.67
N GLN A 87 -8.50 -0.10 -5.38
CA GLN A 87 -9.21 -1.28 -4.88
C GLN A 87 -10.64 -1.39 -5.43
N VAL A 88 -11.33 -0.26 -5.59
CA VAL A 88 -12.65 -0.23 -6.25
C VAL A 88 -12.52 -0.63 -7.72
N TYR A 89 -11.56 -0.03 -8.45
CA TYR A 89 -11.32 -0.34 -9.86
C TYR A 89 -10.97 -1.82 -10.11
N LEU A 90 -10.17 -2.44 -9.24
CA LEU A 90 -9.83 -3.87 -9.34
C LEU A 90 -11.07 -4.79 -9.26
N ARG A 91 -12.11 -4.36 -8.55
CA ARG A 91 -13.35 -5.14 -8.34
C ARG A 91 -14.45 -4.75 -9.32
N ASN A 92 -14.49 -3.49 -9.72
CA ASN A 92 -15.43 -2.96 -10.71
C ASN A 92 -14.68 -2.11 -11.76
N PRO A 93 -14.07 -2.76 -12.78
CA PRO A 93 -13.23 -2.06 -13.76
C PRO A 93 -14.04 -1.19 -14.74
N ASN A 94 -15.38 -1.29 -14.75
CA ASN A 94 -16.26 -0.49 -15.59
C ASN A 94 -16.91 0.68 -14.84
N ASP A 95 -16.48 0.94 -13.61
CA ASP A 95 -16.87 2.14 -12.86
C ASP A 95 -16.11 3.36 -13.39
N TYR A 96 -16.70 4.04 -14.38
CA TYR A 96 -16.08 5.19 -15.03
C TYR A 96 -15.97 6.42 -14.13
N GLU A 97 -16.76 6.49 -13.05
CA GLU A 97 -16.57 7.52 -12.03
C GLU A 97 -15.27 7.29 -11.29
N VAL A 98 -15.01 6.06 -10.86
CA VAL A 98 -13.78 5.68 -10.18
C VAL A 98 -12.58 5.85 -11.11
N ILE A 99 -12.69 5.48 -12.39
CA ILE A 99 -11.63 5.74 -13.37
C ILE A 99 -11.34 7.24 -13.49
N TYR A 100 -12.37 8.09 -13.54
CA TYR A 100 -12.20 9.54 -13.53
C TYR A 100 -11.52 10.03 -12.25
N LYS A 101 -11.93 9.52 -11.08
CA LYS A 101 -11.28 9.83 -9.79
C LYS A 101 -9.81 9.42 -9.78
N LEU A 102 -9.47 8.25 -10.32
CA LEU A 102 -8.07 7.82 -10.48
C LEU A 102 -7.27 8.78 -11.37
N ALA A 103 -7.85 9.23 -12.49
CA ALA A 103 -7.22 10.21 -13.36
C ALA A 103 -6.99 11.55 -12.64
N TYR A 104 -8.03 12.06 -11.98
CA TYR A 104 -8.00 13.31 -11.22
C TYR A 104 -6.97 13.28 -10.08
N LEU A 105 -6.94 12.20 -9.30
CA LEU A 105 -5.99 12.07 -8.21
C LEU A 105 -4.56 11.92 -8.73
N SER A 106 -4.36 11.19 -9.84
CA SER A 106 -3.05 11.12 -10.50
C SER A 106 -2.58 12.51 -10.95
N SER A 107 -3.47 13.34 -11.49
CA SER A 107 -3.12 14.72 -11.88
C SER A 107 -2.83 15.61 -10.67
N LYS A 108 -3.51 15.42 -9.54
CA LYS A 108 -3.20 16.13 -8.28
C LYS A 108 -1.84 15.76 -7.70
N LEU A 109 -1.34 14.59 -8.03
CA LEU A 109 0.00 14.10 -7.68
C LEU A 109 1.05 14.38 -8.77
N GLU A 110 0.68 15.17 -9.78
CA GLU A 110 1.53 15.53 -10.94
C GLU A 110 1.95 14.33 -11.82
N ASP A 111 1.34 13.16 -11.63
CA ASP A 111 1.49 12.02 -12.54
C ASP A 111 0.52 12.16 -13.72
N TYR A 112 0.84 13.11 -14.59
CA TYR A 112 0.06 13.46 -15.77
C TYR A 112 0.03 12.34 -16.80
N THR A 113 1.08 11.51 -16.86
CA THR A 113 1.11 10.34 -17.73
C THR A 113 0.06 9.33 -17.30
N LYS A 114 0.02 8.98 -16.01
CA LYS A 114 -0.98 8.05 -15.48
C LYS A 114 -2.40 8.61 -15.55
N ALA A 115 -2.56 9.91 -15.29
CA ALA A 115 -3.84 10.58 -15.47
C ALA A 115 -4.35 10.40 -16.91
N ALA A 116 -3.52 10.66 -17.92
CA ALA A 116 -3.88 10.49 -19.31
C ALA A 116 -4.17 9.03 -19.70
N GLU A 117 -3.50 8.05 -19.09
CA GLU A 117 -3.81 6.63 -19.27
C GLU A 117 -5.21 6.28 -18.78
N TYR A 118 -5.56 6.69 -17.55
CA TYR A 118 -6.89 6.44 -17.00
C TYR A 118 -8.00 7.11 -17.82
N LEU A 119 -7.77 8.33 -18.31
CA LEU A 119 -8.74 9.06 -19.14
C LEU A 119 -9.06 8.33 -20.45
N LYS A 120 -8.09 7.59 -21.04
CA LYS A 120 -8.33 6.78 -22.24
C LYS A 120 -9.28 5.60 -22.01
N LEU A 121 -9.45 5.17 -20.76
CA LEU A 121 -10.35 4.08 -20.41
C LEU A 121 -11.82 4.53 -20.31
N ILE A 122 -12.09 5.84 -20.32
CA ILE A 122 -13.45 6.38 -20.25
C ILE A 122 -14.03 6.46 -21.67
N PRO A 123 -15.07 5.67 -22.02
CA PRO A 123 -15.65 5.69 -23.35
C PRO A 123 -16.50 6.94 -23.57
N GLN A 124 -16.69 7.32 -24.83
CA GLN A 124 -17.52 8.47 -25.23
C GLN A 124 -18.98 8.40 -24.73
N SER A 125 -19.50 7.19 -24.50
CA SER A 125 -20.84 6.96 -23.96
C SER A 125 -20.95 7.23 -22.46
N SER A 126 -19.85 7.37 -21.73
CA SER A 126 -19.84 7.63 -20.30
C SER A 126 -20.20 9.08 -19.99
N SER A 127 -21.00 9.31 -18.93
CA SER A 127 -21.27 10.65 -18.40
C SER A 127 -20.01 11.38 -17.91
N TYR A 128 -18.92 10.66 -17.68
CA TYR A 128 -17.63 11.21 -17.27
C TYR A 128 -16.70 11.58 -18.44
N TYR A 129 -17.07 11.27 -19.68
CA TYR A 129 -16.20 11.51 -20.84
C TYR A 129 -15.85 12.99 -20.99
N GLN A 130 -16.85 13.88 -20.93
CA GLN A 130 -16.63 15.32 -21.08
C GLN A 130 -15.69 15.87 -19.99
N ARG A 131 -15.96 15.54 -18.72
CA ARG A 131 -15.09 15.92 -17.59
C ARG A 131 -13.67 15.37 -17.77
N GLY A 132 -13.55 14.18 -18.35
CA GLY A 132 -12.26 13.58 -18.70
C GLY A 132 -11.48 14.38 -19.74
N GLN A 133 -12.15 14.89 -20.78
CA GLN A 133 -11.53 15.75 -21.79
C GLN A 133 -11.07 17.09 -21.18
N GLU A 134 -11.91 17.73 -20.39
CA GLU A 134 -11.57 18.98 -19.69
C GLU A 134 -10.33 18.81 -18.80
N LEU A 135 -10.25 17.70 -18.07
CA LEU A 135 -9.07 17.37 -17.28
C LEU A 135 -7.82 17.16 -18.15
N ALA A 136 -7.94 16.40 -19.26
CA ALA A 136 -6.83 16.18 -20.19
C ALA A 136 -6.27 17.49 -20.77
N GLU A 137 -7.15 18.45 -21.09
CA GLU A 137 -6.75 19.78 -21.57
C GLU A 137 -6.02 20.57 -20.48
N SER A 138 -6.56 20.60 -19.26
CA SER A 138 -5.93 21.32 -18.13
C SER A 138 -4.52 20.81 -17.81
N ILE A 139 -4.32 19.50 -17.92
CA ILE A 139 -3.03 18.84 -17.70
C ILE A 139 -2.03 19.25 -18.80
N LYS A 140 -2.45 19.21 -20.07
CA LYS A 140 -1.60 19.64 -21.19
C LYS A 140 -1.16 21.09 -21.03
N VAL A 141 -2.09 21.99 -20.69
CA VAL A 141 -1.77 23.41 -20.46
C VAL A 141 -0.74 23.57 -19.33
N SER A 142 -0.89 22.81 -18.25
CA SER A 142 0.06 22.81 -17.13
C SER A 142 1.47 22.38 -17.55
N THR A 143 1.58 21.46 -18.52
CA THR A 143 2.88 21.03 -19.06
C THR A 143 3.50 21.97 -20.11
N THR A 144 2.73 22.90 -20.69
CA THR A 144 3.20 23.80 -21.77
C THR A 144 3.53 25.22 -21.30
N LEU A 145 3.19 25.60 -20.07
CA LEU A 145 3.62 26.88 -19.50
C LEU A 145 5.12 26.82 -19.14
N PRO A 146 5.89 27.90 -19.31
CA PRO A 146 7.33 27.90 -19.01
C PRO A 146 7.56 27.59 -17.53
N VAL A 147 8.12 26.42 -17.29
CA VAL A 147 8.62 25.97 -15.98
C VAL A 147 9.65 26.99 -15.48
N GLN A 148 9.40 27.63 -14.34
CA GLN A 148 10.45 28.37 -13.63
C GLN A 148 11.58 27.39 -13.24
N PRO A 149 12.85 27.79 -13.35
CA PRO A 149 13.96 26.87 -13.21
C PRO A 149 14.11 26.44 -11.74
N SER A 150 13.89 25.16 -11.46
CA SER A 150 14.51 24.50 -10.31
C SER A 150 15.81 23.84 -10.79
N ASN A 151 16.92 24.36 -10.28
CA ASN A 151 18.28 23.91 -10.60
C ASN A 151 18.59 22.57 -9.89
N ALA A 152 18.99 21.55 -10.65
CA ALA A 152 20.16 20.69 -10.40
C ALA A 152 20.28 19.61 -11.50
N PRO A 153 21.51 19.17 -11.85
CA PRO A 153 21.80 18.59 -13.15
C PRO A 153 21.51 17.08 -13.25
N SER A 154 20.73 16.68 -14.25
CA SER A 154 20.52 15.27 -14.59
C SER A 154 21.52 14.82 -15.66
N LYS A 155 22.66 14.29 -15.22
CA LYS A 155 23.51 13.44 -16.07
C LYS A 155 23.98 12.21 -15.31
N ILE A 156 23.07 11.26 -15.10
CA ILE A 156 23.38 9.84 -14.89
C ILE A 156 22.35 9.04 -15.70
N ALA A 157 22.79 8.45 -16.80
CA ALA A 157 21.98 7.53 -17.59
C ALA A 157 22.16 6.10 -17.06
N SER A 158 21.15 5.60 -16.35
CA SER A 158 20.49 4.30 -16.62
C SER A 158 19.38 4.07 -15.57
N GLN A 159 18.14 4.34 -16.01
CA GLN A 159 16.83 4.07 -15.38
C GLN A 159 16.51 4.75 -14.04
N SER A 160 16.24 6.07 -14.06
CA SER A 160 15.26 6.64 -13.11
C SER A 160 13.87 6.16 -13.53
N GLY A 161 13.26 5.25 -12.78
CA GLY A 161 11.91 4.76 -13.03
C GLY A 161 11.11 4.70 -11.73
N ILE A 162 9.81 4.96 -11.81
CA ILE A 162 8.88 4.80 -10.69
C ILE A 162 8.48 3.33 -10.61
N TYR A 163 8.63 2.71 -9.44
CA TYR A 163 8.14 1.35 -9.20
C TYR A 163 6.66 1.39 -8.77
N GLU A 164 5.77 1.43 -9.76
CA GLU A 164 4.31 1.46 -9.56
C GLU A 164 3.73 0.19 -8.92
N ASN A 165 2.53 0.28 -8.34
CA ASN A 165 1.77 -0.86 -7.79
C ASN A 165 2.47 -1.60 -6.63
N ILE A 166 3.27 -0.90 -5.83
CA ILE A 166 3.72 -1.41 -4.52
C ILE A 166 2.60 -1.16 -3.52
N LEU A 167 2.25 -2.17 -2.73
CA LEU A 167 1.10 -2.12 -1.82
C LEU A 167 1.45 -1.34 -0.54
N SER A 168 1.01 -0.08 -0.50
CA SER A 168 1.23 0.86 0.60
C SER A 168 2.71 0.93 1.05
N PRO A 169 3.62 1.40 0.16
CA PRO A 169 5.03 1.54 0.51
C PRO A 169 5.19 2.60 1.61
N THR A 170 5.87 2.26 2.70
CA THR A 170 6.06 3.16 3.85
C THR A 170 7.53 3.52 4.08
N GLY A 171 8.38 2.50 4.13
CA GLY A 171 9.81 2.63 4.40
C GLY A 171 10.65 2.04 3.28
N ILE A 172 11.88 2.55 3.14
CA ILE A 172 12.82 2.12 2.11
C ILE A 172 14.24 2.06 2.67
N THR A 173 15.04 1.10 2.21
CA THR A 173 16.49 1.09 2.41
C THR A 173 17.19 0.38 1.26
N THR A 174 18.52 0.37 1.24
CA THR A 174 19.33 -0.28 0.19
C THR A 174 20.40 -1.20 0.77
N ASP A 175 20.94 -2.10 -0.04
CA ASP A 175 22.19 -2.81 0.27
C ASP A 175 23.34 -2.35 -0.64
N ASN A 176 24.56 -2.81 -0.33
CA ASN A 176 25.77 -2.48 -1.09
C ASN A 176 25.78 -3.03 -2.53
N ALA A 177 24.88 -3.96 -2.84
CA ALA A 177 24.70 -4.49 -4.19
C ALA A 177 23.69 -3.67 -5.02
N GLY A 178 23.17 -2.57 -4.46
CA GLY A 178 22.21 -1.69 -5.13
C GLY A 178 20.78 -2.21 -5.12
N ASN A 179 20.47 -3.26 -4.35
CA ASN A 179 19.08 -3.68 -4.20
C ASN A 179 18.33 -2.68 -3.30
N VAL A 180 17.07 -2.44 -3.63
CA VAL A 180 16.14 -1.63 -2.84
C VAL A 180 15.22 -2.54 -2.06
N TYR A 181 15.04 -2.27 -0.77
CA TYR A 181 14.11 -2.96 0.10
C TYR A 181 13.01 -2.00 0.52
N VAL A 182 11.75 -2.44 0.41
CA VAL A 182 10.57 -1.60 0.66
C VAL A 182 9.64 -2.29 1.64
N ALA A 183 9.19 -1.58 2.68
CA ALA A 183 8.10 -2.05 3.54
C ALA A 183 6.78 -1.89 2.81
N THR A 184 6.02 -2.97 2.69
CA THR A 184 4.68 -2.96 2.11
C THR A 184 3.66 -3.12 3.24
N PHE A 185 3.11 -2.02 3.75
CA PHE A 185 2.31 -2.02 4.97
C PHE A 185 1.06 -2.90 4.85
N SER A 186 0.33 -2.80 3.73
CA SER A 186 -0.92 -3.55 3.53
C SER A 186 -0.72 -5.07 3.47
N ASP A 187 0.44 -5.50 2.98
CA ASP A 187 0.75 -6.92 2.78
C ASP A 187 1.58 -7.53 3.91
N ASN A 188 2.06 -6.72 4.85
CA ASN A 188 2.99 -7.13 5.91
C ASN A 188 4.21 -7.88 5.35
N THR A 189 4.81 -7.34 4.29
CA THR A 189 6.03 -7.90 3.69
C THR A 189 7.13 -6.86 3.53
N ILE A 190 8.35 -7.35 3.36
CA ILE A 190 9.44 -6.58 2.77
C ILE A 190 9.59 -7.03 1.32
N MET A 191 9.49 -6.10 0.39
CA MET A 191 9.77 -6.31 -1.03
C MET A 191 11.24 -6.01 -1.30
N LYS A 192 11.87 -6.79 -2.19
CA LYS A 192 13.18 -6.49 -2.76
C LYS A 192 13.02 -6.17 -4.24
N ILE A 193 13.73 -5.14 -4.68
CA ILE A 193 13.85 -4.72 -6.07
C ILE A 193 15.34 -4.74 -6.41
N THR A 194 15.73 -5.55 -7.39
CA THR A 194 17.13 -5.66 -7.82
C THR A 194 17.55 -4.45 -8.66
N PRO A 195 18.87 -4.20 -8.88
CA PRO A 195 19.34 -3.16 -9.80
C PRO A 195 18.75 -3.29 -11.22
N GLU A 196 18.40 -4.50 -11.65
CA GLU A 196 17.75 -4.77 -12.94
C GLU A 196 16.23 -4.53 -12.90
N GLY A 197 15.69 -4.06 -11.77
CA GLY A 197 14.27 -3.76 -11.57
C GLY A 197 13.39 -4.97 -11.25
N LYS A 198 13.97 -6.16 -11.04
CA LYS A 198 13.21 -7.37 -10.71
C LYS A 198 12.64 -7.26 -9.30
N ARG A 199 11.32 -7.41 -9.18
CA ARG A 199 10.60 -7.34 -7.90
C ARG A 199 10.33 -8.74 -7.36
N GLN A 200 10.53 -8.93 -6.06
CA GLN A 200 10.19 -10.16 -5.37
C GLN A 200 9.88 -9.88 -3.90
N VAL A 201 9.07 -10.74 -3.29
CA VAL A 201 8.91 -10.74 -1.83
C VAL A 201 10.24 -11.20 -1.22
N PHE A 202 10.87 -10.32 -0.45
CA PHE A 202 12.11 -10.62 0.27
C PHE A 202 11.82 -11.34 1.58
N LEU A 203 10.84 -10.84 2.33
CA LEU A 203 10.42 -11.45 3.58
C LEU A 203 8.91 -11.33 3.77
N LYS A 204 8.26 -12.47 3.99
CA LYS A 204 6.92 -12.59 4.54
C LYS A 204 6.99 -13.48 5.76
N SER A 205 6.75 -12.93 6.94
CA SER A 205 6.92 -13.60 8.23
C SER A 205 5.92 -13.04 9.22
N SER A 206 5.51 -13.85 10.19
CA SER A 206 4.68 -13.40 11.32
C SER A 206 5.36 -12.33 12.18
N LEU A 207 6.68 -12.16 12.05
CA LEU A 207 7.45 -11.11 12.72
C LEU A 207 7.25 -9.72 12.09
N ILE A 208 6.81 -9.67 10.83
CA ILE A 208 6.54 -8.42 10.11
C ILE A 208 5.04 -8.13 10.19
N ASN A 209 4.67 -7.03 10.84
CA ASN A 209 3.28 -6.64 10.99
C ASN A 209 3.18 -5.13 11.25
N GLY A 210 2.63 -4.42 10.26
CA GLY A 210 2.64 -2.97 10.14
C GLY A 210 4.04 -2.40 9.95
N PRO A 211 4.84 -2.87 8.98
CA PRO A 211 6.18 -2.32 8.77
C PRO A 211 6.11 -0.86 8.30
N ILE A 212 6.87 0.04 8.95
CA ILE A 212 6.86 1.49 8.66
C ILE A 212 8.18 1.99 8.11
N SER A 213 9.30 1.71 8.77
CA SER A 213 10.63 2.20 8.37
C SER A 213 11.60 1.05 8.26
N LEU A 214 12.56 1.19 7.34
CA LEU A 214 13.71 0.30 7.21
C LEU A 214 15.00 1.10 7.26
N VAL A 215 16.04 0.50 7.79
CA VAL A 215 17.41 1.02 7.70
C VAL A 215 18.39 -0.15 7.63
N SER A 216 19.38 -0.05 6.76
CA SER A 216 20.49 -1.01 6.67
C SER A 216 21.69 -0.54 7.48
N ASP A 217 22.49 -1.47 8.02
CA ASP A 217 23.83 -1.18 8.53
C ASP A 217 24.93 -1.60 7.55
N ASN A 218 26.18 -1.23 7.87
CA ASN A 218 27.36 -1.57 7.04
C ASN A 218 27.66 -3.07 6.99
N ALA A 219 27.10 -3.88 7.89
CA ALA A 219 27.22 -5.34 7.89
C ALA A 219 26.14 -6.01 7.02
N GLY A 220 25.25 -5.23 6.39
CA GLY A 220 24.18 -5.70 5.53
C GLY A 220 22.96 -6.23 6.28
N ASN A 221 22.83 -5.94 7.58
CA ASN A 221 21.58 -6.21 8.28
C ASN A 221 20.56 -5.13 7.94
N ILE A 222 19.29 -5.52 7.87
CA ILE A 222 18.16 -4.62 7.69
C ILE A 222 17.35 -4.60 8.98
N TYR A 223 17.06 -3.43 9.51
CA TYR A 223 16.20 -3.21 10.66
C TYR A 223 14.85 -2.70 10.20
N VAL A 224 13.76 -3.25 10.74
CA VAL A 224 12.38 -2.91 10.36
C VAL A 224 11.60 -2.52 11.60
N SER A 225 11.00 -1.32 11.60
CA SER A 225 10.06 -0.92 12.65
C SER A 225 8.66 -1.43 12.31
N ASN A 226 8.04 -2.14 13.26
CA ASN A 226 6.69 -2.68 13.11
C ASN A 226 5.73 -1.93 14.02
N TYR A 227 4.93 -1.05 13.44
CA TYR A 227 3.95 -0.20 14.11
C TYR A 227 2.91 -1.00 14.90
N ASN A 228 2.36 -2.05 14.27
CA ASN A 228 1.29 -2.84 14.88
C ASN A 228 1.82 -3.75 15.97
N SER A 229 3.00 -4.35 15.76
CA SER A 229 3.59 -5.29 16.73
C SER A 229 4.44 -4.63 17.81
N GLY A 230 4.69 -3.32 17.74
CA GLY A 230 5.46 -2.62 18.75
C GLY A 230 6.89 -3.17 18.90
N ASN A 231 7.53 -3.52 17.78
CA ASN A 231 8.85 -4.13 17.79
C ASN A 231 9.75 -3.59 16.67
N VAL A 232 11.05 -3.86 16.79
CA VAL A 232 12.01 -3.76 15.69
C VAL A 232 12.54 -5.14 15.38
N VAL A 233 12.48 -5.54 14.11
CA VAL A 233 13.01 -6.80 13.60
C VAL A 233 14.34 -6.55 12.90
N LYS A 234 15.35 -7.37 13.21
CA LYS A 234 16.61 -7.45 12.48
C LYS A 234 16.54 -8.61 11.49
N ILE A 235 16.85 -8.33 10.23
CA ILE A 235 17.02 -9.31 9.16
C ILE A 235 18.50 -9.32 8.81
N ASN A 236 19.16 -10.46 8.97
CA ASN A 236 20.58 -10.59 8.63
C ASN A 236 20.79 -10.77 7.11
N PRO A 237 22.04 -10.71 6.59
CA PRO A 237 22.31 -10.91 5.16
C PRO A 237 21.85 -12.24 4.59
N SER A 238 21.70 -13.29 5.42
CA SER A 238 21.15 -14.59 5.01
C SER A 238 19.61 -14.62 4.96
N GLY A 239 18.93 -13.52 5.26
CA GLY A 239 17.47 -13.41 5.26
C GLY A 239 16.79 -13.91 6.54
N VAL A 240 17.55 -14.26 7.58
CA VAL A 240 17.00 -14.71 8.86
C VAL A 240 16.54 -13.51 9.67
N ALA A 241 15.25 -13.50 10.01
CA ALA A 241 14.61 -12.46 10.79
C ALA A 241 14.53 -12.82 12.29
N SER A 242 14.81 -11.85 13.16
CA SER A 242 14.71 -11.97 14.62
C SER A 242 14.24 -10.66 15.24
N VAL A 243 13.55 -10.73 16.39
CA VAL A 243 13.15 -9.53 17.12
C VAL A 243 14.37 -8.95 17.84
N LEU A 244 14.74 -7.72 17.53
CA LEU A 244 15.84 -6.99 18.18
C LEU A 244 15.35 -6.24 19.43
N VAL A 245 14.25 -5.51 19.28
CA VAL A 245 13.62 -4.72 20.35
C VAL A 245 12.13 -5.01 20.36
N SER A 246 11.52 -5.12 21.53
CA SER A 246 10.08 -5.36 21.69
C SER A 246 9.47 -4.38 22.69
N LYS A 247 8.14 -4.40 22.82
CA LYS A 247 7.36 -3.57 23.76
C LYS A 247 7.54 -2.06 23.52
N LEU A 248 7.72 -1.67 22.27
CA LEU A 248 7.72 -0.27 21.84
C LEU A 248 6.30 0.18 21.58
N ASP A 249 5.98 1.42 21.93
CA ASP A 249 4.68 2.00 21.64
C ASP A 249 4.71 2.71 20.28
N LYS A 250 4.20 2.01 19.26
CA LYS A 250 4.13 2.46 17.86
C LYS A 250 5.47 2.97 17.31
N PRO A 251 6.49 2.09 17.18
CA PRO A 251 7.76 2.47 16.58
C PRO A 251 7.54 2.88 15.12
N TYR A 252 8.19 3.98 14.72
CA TYR A 252 7.92 4.64 13.44
C TYR A 252 9.19 4.77 12.61
N GLY A 253 10.01 5.81 12.83
CA GLY A 253 11.24 6.06 12.08
C GLY A 253 12.45 5.32 12.66
N LEU A 254 13.37 4.92 11.80
CA LEU A 254 14.65 4.31 12.16
C LEU A 254 15.83 5.07 11.56
N HIS A 255 16.94 5.10 12.28
CA HIS A 255 18.23 5.58 11.78
C HIS A 255 19.37 4.77 12.41
N VAL A 256 20.41 4.46 11.65
CA VAL A 256 21.60 3.77 12.16
C VAL A 256 22.80 4.67 11.96
N GLU A 257 23.58 4.84 13.03
CA GLU A 257 24.86 5.53 13.00
C GLU A 257 25.87 4.75 13.84
N GLY A 258 26.95 4.29 13.20
CA GLY A 258 27.94 3.41 13.84
C GLY A 258 27.29 2.14 14.39
N ASN A 259 27.46 1.90 15.70
CA ASN A 259 26.90 0.73 16.39
C ASN A 259 25.61 1.05 17.17
N MET A 260 24.90 2.10 16.76
CA MET A 260 23.67 2.56 17.40
C MET A 260 22.53 2.62 16.39
N LEU A 261 21.38 2.08 16.82
CA LEU A 261 20.09 2.23 16.18
C LEU A 261 19.25 3.24 16.97
N PHE A 262 18.71 4.23 16.29
CA PHE A 262 17.78 5.22 16.83
C PHE A 262 16.39 4.93 16.31
N ILE A 263 15.39 4.99 17.20
CA ILE A 263 14.02 4.59 16.93
C ILE A 263 13.11 5.70 17.44
N THR A 264 12.28 6.28 16.58
CA THR A 264 11.19 7.15 17.05
C THR A 264 9.97 6.30 17.40
N CYS A 265 9.30 6.62 18.51
CA CYS A 265 8.12 5.90 19.00
C CYS A 265 6.94 6.88 19.07
N GLN A 266 6.05 6.83 18.09
CA GLN A 266 4.94 7.76 17.94
C GLN A 266 3.95 7.67 19.11
N GLY A 267 3.65 6.46 19.60
CA GLY A 267 2.64 6.27 20.64
C GLY A 267 3.06 6.89 21.97
N SER A 268 4.34 6.71 22.31
CA SER A 268 4.93 7.28 23.53
C SER A 268 5.50 8.70 23.38
N ASN A 269 5.46 9.29 22.18
CA ASN A 269 6.12 10.56 21.85
C ASN A 269 7.61 10.62 22.29
N SER A 270 8.37 9.56 22.01
CA SER A 270 9.74 9.39 22.51
C SER A 270 10.72 8.91 21.45
N ILE A 271 12.01 8.97 21.78
CA ILE A 271 13.10 8.38 20.99
C ILE A 271 13.83 7.36 21.85
N MET A 272 14.06 6.17 21.31
CA MET A 272 14.90 5.13 21.89
C MET A 272 16.21 5.02 21.12
N ARG A 273 17.29 4.74 21.85
CA ARG A 273 18.58 4.32 21.28
C ARG A 273 18.88 2.88 21.69
N GLN A 274 19.27 2.06 20.74
CA GLN A 274 19.60 0.65 20.92
C GLN A 274 21.00 0.39 20.39
N LYS A 275 21.85 -0.25 21.18
CA LYS A 275 23.17 -0.70 20.71
C LYS A 275 23.01 -1.96 19.85
N LEU A 276 23.65 -1.98 18.68
CA LEU A 276 23.59 -3.07 17.71
C LEU A 276 24.63 -4.18 17.95
#